data_AF-A0A7V3F7Z7-F1
#
_entry.id   AF-A0A7V3F7Z7-F1
#
_cell.length_a   1.000
_cell.length_b   1.000
_cell.length_c   1.000
_cell.angle_alpha   90.00
_cell.angle_beta   90.00
_cell.angle_gamma   90.00
#
_symmetry.space_group_name_H-M   'P 1'
#
loop_
_entity.id
_entity.type
_entity.pdbx_description
1 polymer ?
#
loop_
_entity_poly.entity_id
_entity_poly.type
_entity_poly.pdbx_seq_one_letter_code
_entity_poly.pdbx_strand_id
1 'polypeptide(L)' 'MDNPVPPGLDPNVSRREIVIEADAEALEKMRKEGHAKIRERVYTIYCDEGATLGGDDSAPPPLAYFCTSLAF' A
#
# COMPACT_ATOMS: atom_id res chain seq x y z
N MET A 1 -13.57 -23.18 -22.38
CA MET A 1 -12.12 -23.21 -22.08
C MET A 1 -12.01 -23.34 -20.58
N ASP A 2 -11.25 -24.32 -20.08
CA ASP A 2 -10.94 -24.38 -18.65
C ASP A 2 -10.11 -23.15 -18.29
N ASN A 3 -10.57 -22.40 -17.29
CA ASN A 3 -9.84 -21.26 -16.77
C ASN A 3 -9.05 -21.76 -15.56
N PRO A 4 -7.70 -21.85 -15.64
CA PRO A 4 -6.92 -22.37 -14.53
C PRO A 4 -7.12 -21.48 -13.30
N VAL A 5 -7.29 -22.11 -12.14
CA VAL A 5 -7.38 -21.39 -10.86
C VAL A 5 -6.06 -20.63 -10.68
N PRO A 6 -6.09 -19.30 -10.47
CA PRO A 6 -4.88 -18.53 -10.21
C PRO A 6 -4.13 -19.11 -8.99
N PRO A 7 -2.79 -19.14 -8.98
CA PRO A 7 -2.02 -19.70 -7.86
C PRO A 7 -2.34 -19.04 -6.49
N GLY A 8 -2.81 -17.79 -6.50
CA GLY A 8 -3.28 -17.08 -5.31
C GLY A 8 -4.60 -17.59 -4.73
N LEU A 9 -5.40 -18.30 -5.53
CA LEU A 9 -6.76 -18.76 -5.22
C LEU A 9 -6.87 -20.29 -5.15
N ASP A 10 -5.76 -21.03 -5.25
CA ASP A 10 -5.76 -22.49 -5.13
C ASP A 10 -6.29 -22.94 -3.76
N PRO A 11 -7.42 -23.68 -3.71
CA PRO A 11 -8.05 -24.10 -2.46
C PRO A 11 -7.27 -25.19 -1.71
N ASN A 12 -6.27 -25.82 -2.34
CA ASN A 12 -5.44 -26.85 -1.70
C ASN A 12 -4.27 -26.27 -0.91
N VAL A 13 -4.01 -24.96 -1.04
CA VAL A 13 -2.95 -24.27 -0.29
C VAL A 13 -3.43 -23.99 1.14
N SER A 14 -2.91 -24.74 2.12
CA SER A 14 -3.28 -24.63 3.53
C SER A 14 -2.49 -23.61 4.34
N ARG A 15 -1.35 -23.13 3.82
CA ARG A 15 -0.51 -22.10 4.45
C ARG A 15 0.11 -21.19 3.40
N ARG A 16 0.13 -19.88 3.68
CA ARG A 16 0.87 -18.87 2.92
C ARG A 16 1.68 -18.01 3.88
N GLU A 17 2.87 -17.64 3.44
CA GLU A 17 3.69 -16.61 4.09
C GLU A 17 3.80 -15.45 3.11
N ILE A 18 3.52 -14.25 3.60
CA ILE A 18 3.61 -13.01 2.82
C ILE A 18 4.55 -12.10 3.61
N VAL A 19 5.72 -11.84 3.03
CA VAL A 19 6.68 -10.87 3.57
C VAL A 19 6.54 -9.60 2.76
N ILE A 20 6.32 -8.49 3.48
CA ILE A 20 6.28 -7.14 2.92
C ILE A 20 7.36 -6.35 3.65
N GLU A 21 8.34 -5.86 2.91
CA GLU A 21 9.32 -4.91 3.42
C GLU A 21 8.79 -3.51 3.09
N ALA A 22 8.72 -2.62 4.08
CA ALA A 22 8.25 -1.26 3.85
C ALA A 22 9.10 -0.25 4.60
N ASP A 23 9.40 0.85 3.92
CA ASP A 23 10.06 2.04 4.47
C ASP A 23 9.35 3.29 3.97
N ALA A 24 9.55 4.39 4.69
CA ALA A 24 9.01 5.69 4.28
C ALA A 24 9.89 6.82 4.80
N GLU A 25 9.95 7.88 4.02
CA GLU A 25 10.61 9.13 4.39
C GLU A 25 9.61 10.28 4.47
N ALA A 26 9.80 11.14 5.48
CA ALA A 26 9.08 12.39 5.57
C ALA A 26 9.74 13.42 4.66
N LEU A 27 8.93 14.07 3.83
CA LEU A 27 9.33 15.16 2.97
C LEU A 27 8.84 16.48 3.58
N GLU A 28 8.93 17.56 2.81
CA GLU A 28 8.41 18.86 3.18
C GLU A 28 6.87 18.86 3.29
N LYS A 29 6.34 19.77 4.13
CA LYS A 29 4.90 20.06 4.24
C LYS A 29 4.03 18.81 4.36
N MET A 30 4.30 17.97 5.35
CA MET A 30 3.52 16.77 5.67
C MET A 30 3.51 15.64 4.62
N ARG A 31 4.08 15.87 3.43
CA ARG A 31 4.24 14.83 2.41
C ARG A 31 5.17 13.72 2.89
N LYS A 32 4.89 12.49 2.46
CA LYS A 32 5.75 11.33 2.68
C LYS A 32 5.79 10.48 1.43
N GLU A 33 6.96 9.95 1.12
CA GLU A 33 7.17 8.93 0.08
C GLU A 33 7.47 7.61 0.78
N GLY A 34 6.66 6.59 0.51
CA GLY A 34 6.81 5.25 1.06
C GLY A 34 7.07 4.23 -0.04
N HIS A 35 7.91 3.25 0.26
CA HIS A 35 8.21 2.13 -0.63
C HIS A 35 7.77 0.84 0.03
N ALA A 36 6.84 0.12 -0.62
CA ALA A 36 6.41 -1.21 -0.19
C ALA A 36 6.91 -2.25 -1.21
N LYS A 37 7.81 -3.13 -0.76
CA LYS A 37 8.33 -4.23 -1.55
C LYS A 37 7.60 -5.53 -1.20
N ILE A 38 6.99 -6.12 -2.22
CA ILE A 38 6.27 -7.41 -2.14
C ILE A 38 6.86 -8.33 -3.20
N ARG A 39 7.57 -9.38 -2.76
CA ARG A 39 8.37 -10.25 -3.64
C ARG A 39 9.39 -9.43 -4.45
N GLU A 40 9.28 -9.45 -5.77
CA GLU A 40 10.16 -8.72 -6.71
C GLU A 40 9.60 -7.37 -7.14
N ARG A 41 8.43 -6.97 -6.63
CA ARG A 41 7.77 -5.71 -7.00
C ARG A 41 7.92 -4.67 -5.89
N VAL A 42 8.16 -3.43 -6.28
CA VAL A 42 8.18 -2.26 -5.40
C VAL A 42 7.05 -1.34 -5.82
N TYR A 43 6.28 -0.84 -4.86
CA TYR A 43 5.24 0.15 -5.05
C TYR A 43 5.61 1.41 -4.29
N THR A 44 5.59 2.55 -4.97
CA THR A 44 5.74 3.86 -4.36
C THR A 44 4.36 4.39 -3.96
N ILE A 45 4.24 4.83 -2.72
CA ILE A 45 3.02 5.40 -2.15
C ILE A 45 3.35 6.81 -1.69
N TYR A 46 2.61 7.79 -2.19
CA TYR A 46 2.65 9.15 -1.71
C TYR A 46 1.48 9.38 -0.77
N CYS A 47 1.73 10.06 0.35
CA CYS A 47 0.66 10.62 1.17
C CYS A 47 0.97 12.06 1.52
N ASP A 48 -0.08 12.84 1.75
CA ASP A 48 -0.02 14.25 2.12
C ASP A 48 -1.20 14.58 3.02
N GLU A 49 -1.00 15.45 4.00
CA GLU A 49 -2.11 15.92 4.83
C GLU A 49 -2.75 17.15 4.17
N GLY A 50 -3.96 17.51 4.61
CA GLY A 50 -4.63 18.71 4.11
C GLY A 50 -3.98 20.00 4.62
N ALA A 51 -4.35 21.13 4.01
CA ALA A 51 -3.86 22.47 4.36
C ALA A 51 -4.06 22.84 5.85
N THR A 52 -5.07 22.28 6.51
CA THR A 52 -5.33 22.48 7.95
C THR A 52 -4.25 21.91 8.86
N LEU A 53 -3.46 20.95 8.37
CA LEU A 53 -2.32 20.35 9.04
C LEU A 53 -0.98 20.81 8.43
N GLY A 54 -1.01 21.76 7.50
CA GLY A 54 0.19 22.30 6.84
C GLY A 54 0.71 21.46 5.67
N GLY A 55 -0.12 20.56 5.12
CA GLY A 55 0.17 19.88 3.85
C GLY A 55 -0.45 20.57 2.64
N ASP A 56 -0.19 20.03 1.44
CA ASP A 56 -0.60 20.62 0.17
C ASP A 56 -1.82 19.90 -0.45
N ASP A 57 -2.40 18.90 0.23
CA ASP A 57 -3.51 18.05 -0.26
C ASP A 57 -3.19 17.38 -1.62
N SER A 58 -1.90 17.12 -1.88
CA SER A 58 -1.38 16.61 -3.15
C SER A 58 -1.53 15.09 -3.32
N ALA A 59 -1.80 14.38 -2.23
CA ALA A 59 -2.07 12.95 -2.16
C ALA A 59 -3.00 12.66 -0.97
N PRO A 60 -3.68 11.50 -0.93
CA PRO A 60 -4.52 11.14 0.21
C PRO A 60 -3.70 11.10 1.52
N PRO A 61 -4.30 11.48 2.67
CA PRO A 61 -3.63 11.36 3.95
C PRO A 61 -3.41 9.88 4.31
N PRO A 62 -2.41 9.55 5.16
CA PRO A 62 -2.12 8.17 5.58
C PRO A 62 -3.36 7.42 6.07
N LEU A 63 -4.24 8.10 6.80
CA LEU A 63 -5.47 7.51 7.32
C LEU A 63 -6.44 7.05 6.21
N ALA A 64 -6.48 7.76 5.08
CA ALA A 64 -7.34 7.37 3.96
C ALA A 64 -6.86 6.04 3.34
N TYR A 65 -5.54 5.86 3.17
CA TYR A 65 -4.98 4.59 2.71
C TYR A 65 -5.29 3.45 3.69
N PHE A 66 -5.08 3.67 4.99
CA PHE A 66 -5.36 2.66 6.01
C PHE A 66 -6.84 2.26 6.03
N CYS A 67 -7.76 3.23 6.10
CA CYS A 67 -9.20 2.95 6.14
C CYS A 67 -9.68 2.22 4.87
N THR A 68 -9.18 2.64 3.70
CA THR A 68 -9.56 1.97 2.44
C THR A 68 -9.04 0.53 2.40
N SER A 69 -7.85 0.28 2.97
CA SER A 69 -7.28 -1.08 3.06
C SER A 69 -8.05 -2.09 3.90
N LEU A 70 -8.92 -1.61 4.79
CA LEU A 70 -9.82 -2.47 5.55
C LEU A 70 -11.09 -2.84 4.78
N ALA A 71 -11.40 -2.12 3.69
CA ALA A 71 -12.65 -2.28 2.94
C ALA A 71 -12.55 -3.27 1.78
N PHE A 72 -11.35 -3.65 1.35
CA PHE A 72 -11.08 -4.65 0.30
C PHE A 72 -10.35 -5.86 0.87
#